data_AF-A0A4Q3J7B2-F1
#
_entry.id   AF-A0A4Q3J7B2-F1
#
_cell.length_a   1.000
_cell.length_b   1.000
_cell.length_c   1.000
_cell.angle_alpha   90.00
_cell.angle_beta   90.00
_cell.angle_gamma   90.00
#
_symmetry.space_group_name_H-M   'P 1'
#
loop_
_entity.id
_entity.type
_entity.pdbx_description
1 polymer ?
#
loop_
_entity_poly.entity_id
_entity_poly.type
_entity_poly.pdbx_seq_one_letter_code
_entity_poly.pdbx_strand_id
1 'polypeptide(L)' 'MTVHQSISDETRPAYNYAYLDEQTKRMIRRALLKAVAVPGYQVPFGSREMPLARGWGTGGIQVTAAIIGPDDTLK' A
#
# COMPACT_ATOMS: atom_id res chain seq x y z
N MET A 1 -46.25 8.73 -14.68
CA MET A 1 -45.23 7.73 -15.03
C MET A 1 -43.97 8.47 -15.44
N THR A 2 -43.11 8.80 -14.47
CA THR A 2 -41.73 9.20 -14.75
C THR A 2 -40.92 8.88 -13.49
N VAL A 3 -40.15 7.80 -13.59
CA VAL A 3 -39.31 7.29 -12.53
C VAL A 3 -38.10 8.21 -12.45
N HIS A 4 -37.99 9.03 -11.39
CA HIS A 4 -36.72 9.65 -11.03
C HIS A 4 -35.86 8.57 -10.38
N GLN A 5 -35.13 7.83 -11.20
CA GLN A 5 -34.14 6.87 -10.75
C GLN A 5 -32.95 7.65 -10.19
N SER A 6 -32.82 7.69 -8.86
CA SER A 6 -31.62 8.17 -8.18
C SER A 6 -30.48 7.22 -8.49
N ILE A 7 -29.48 7.68 -9.24
CA ILE A 7 -28.24 6.93 -9.49
C ILE A 7 -27.53 6.80 -8.14
N SER A 8 -27.40 5.58 -7.64
CA SER A 8 -26.61 5.25 -6.45
C SER A 8 -25.12 5.45 -6.74
N ASP A 9 -24.46 6.23 -5.90
CA ASP A 9 -23.01 6.50 -5.95
C ASP A 9 -22.23 5.28 -5.40
N GLU A 10 -22.18 4.21 -6.20
CA GLU A 10 -21.79 2.86 -5.75
C GLU A 10 -20.40 2.41 -6.23
N THR A 11 -19.43 3.32 -6.38
CA THR A 11 -18.07 2.96 -6.82
C THR A 11 -16.99 3.29 -5.80
N ARG A 12 -17.17 2.86 -4.54
CA ARG A 12 -16.07 2.86 -3.58
C ARG A 12 -15.11 1.71 -3.91
N PRO A 13 -13.80 1.95 -4.02
CA PRO A 13 -12.85 0.87 -4.30
C PRO A 13 -12.85 -0.14 -3.15
N ALA A 14 -12.83 -1.44 -3.49
CA ALA A 14 -12.83 -2.53 -2.51
C ALA A 14 -11.55 -2.58 -1.65
N TYR A 15 -10.50 -1.88 -2.08
CA TYR A 15 -9.21 -1.81 -1.40
C TYR A 15 -8.78 -0.36 -1.24
N ASN A 16 -7.94 -0.12 -0.22
CA ASN A 16 -7.22 1.15 -0.11
C ASN A 16 -6.30 1.35 -1.32
N TYR A 17 -5.99 2.60 -1.60
CA TYR A 17 -4.97 2.95 -2.59
C TYR A 17 -3.66 2.19 -2.28
N ALA A 18 -3.08 1.56 -3.30
CA ALA A 18 -1.91 0.68 -3.17
C ALA A 18 -2.11 -0.50 -2.19
N TYR A 19 -3.35 -1.00 -2.04
CA TYR A 19 -3.75 -2.19 -1.26
C TYR A 19 -3.61 -2.08 0.27
N LEU A 20 -2.51 -1.52 0.76
CA LEU A 20 -2.20 -1.41 2.18
C LEU A 20 -3.10 -0.41 2.91
N ASP A 21 -3.45 -0.73 4.16
CA ASP A 21 -4.04 0.23 5.07
C ASP A 21 -3.02 1.30 5.53
N GLU A 22 -3.54 2.44 5.99
CA GLU A 22 -2.70 3.58 6.39
C GLU A 22 -1.84 3.32 7.63
N GLN A 23 -2.22 2.40 8.50
CA GLN A 23 -1.41 2.02 9.66
C GLN A 23 -0.18 1.25 9.21
N THR A 24 -0.36 0.30 8.29
CA THR A 24 0.69 -0.52 7.71
C THR A 24 1.67 0.36 6.91
N LYS A 25 1.17 1.26 6.05
CA LYS A 25 2.01 2.24 5.34
C LYS A 25 2.82 3.09 6.31
N ARG A 26 2.18 3.64 7.36
CA ARG A 26 2.86 4.46 8.37
C ARG A 26 3.97 3.70 9.09
N MET A 27 3.75 2.42 9.41
CA MET A 27 4.76 1.58 10.03
C MET A 27 5.94 1.34 9.10
N ILE A 28 5.68 0.97 7.83
CA ILE A 28 6.74 0.75 6.83
C ILE A 28 7.54 2.05 6.60
N ARG A 29 6.87 3.19 6.44
CA ARG A 29 7.53 4.51 6.28
C ARG A 29 8.48 4.82 7.44
N ARG A 30 8.09 4.52 8.70
CA ARG A 30 8.99 4.68 9.86
C ARG A 30 10.19 3.74 9.80
N ALA A 31 10.00 2.49 9.39
CA ALA A 31 11.10 1.55 9.21
C ALA A 31 12.07 2.01 8.11
N LEU A 32 11.54 2.51 6.99
CA LEU A 32 12.35 3.09 5.90
C LEU A 32 13.17 4.29 6.38
N LEU A 33 12.57 5.22 7.15
CA LEU A 33 13.32 6.35 7.71
C LEU A 33 14.47 5.90 8.63
N LYS A 34 14.30 4.81 9.38
CA LYS A 34 15.39 4.21 10.17
C LYS A 34 16.45 3.56 9.29
N ALA A 35 16.05 2.90 8.21
CA ALA A 35 16.97 2.24 7.29
C ALA A 35 17.85 3.26 6.55
N VAL A 36 17.28 4.40 6.16
CA VAL A 36 18.03 5.52 5.57
C VAL A 36 19.00 6.14 6.58
N ALA A 37 18.59 6.28 7.83
CA ALA A 37 19.43 6.87 8.88
C ALA A 37 20.59 5.96 9.34
N VAL A 38 20.50 4.65 9.10
CA VAL A 38 21.55 3.68 9.46
C VAL A 38 21.87 2.80 8.24
N PRO A 39 22.73 3.28 7.31
CA PRO A 39 23.05 2.55 6.09
C PRO A 39 23.60 1.15 6.37
N GLY A 40 23.08 0.16 5.65
CA GLY A 40 23.48 -1.25 5.78
C GLY A 40 22.81 -2.01 6.92
N TYR A 41 22.09 -1.34 7.83
CA TYR A 41 21.31 -2.00 8.87
C TYR A 41 19.97 -2.53 8.34
N GLN A 42 19.71 -3.82 8.54
CA GLN A 42 18.47 -4.48 8.16
C GLN A 42 17.37 -4.15 9.19
N VAL A 43 16.61 -3.10 8.94
CA VAL A 43 15.50 -2.70 9.83
C VAL A 43 14.36 -3.72 9.71
N PRO A 44 13.99 -4.42 10.80
CA PRO A 44 12.82 -5.29 10.78
C PRO A 44 11.54 -4.46 10.66
N PHE A 45 10.58 -4.94 9.86
CA PHE A 45 9.24 -4.34 9.79
C PHE A 45 8.16 -5.43 9.74
N GLY A 46 6.97 -5.09 10.26
CA GLY A 46 5.84 -6.01 10.37
C GLY A 46 5.13 -6.24 9.04
N SER A 47 5.68 -7.12 8.20
CA SER A 47 5.07 -7.54 6.93
C SER A 47 3.65 -8.06 7.13
N ARG A 48 2.74 -7.74 6.19
CA ARG A 48 1.39 -8.30 6.12
C ARG A 48 1.29 -9.40 5.08
N GLU A 49 0.22 -10.19 5.17
CA GLU A 49 -0.14 -11.14 4.13
C GLU A 49 -0.60 -10.37 2.89
N MET A 50 0.02 -10.70 1.76
CA MET A 50 -0.28 -10.15 0.45
C MET A 50 -0.97 -11.23 -0.39
N PRO A 51 -1.69 -10.88 -1.47
CA PRO A 51 -2.29 -11.85 -2.39
C PRO A 51 -1.23 -12.49 -3.30
N LEU A 52 -0.09 -12.88 -2.71
CA LEU A 52 1.08 -13.46 -3.35
C LEU A 52 1.77 -14.39 -2.34
N ALA A 53 2.30 -15.52 -2.83
CA ALA A 53 3.02 -16.46 -2.00
C ALA A 53 4.29 -15.81 -1.38
N ARG A 54 4.64 -16.24 -0.16
CA ARG A 54 5.91 -15.83 0.46
C ARG A 54 7.08 -16.25 -0.44
N GLY A 55 8.09 -15.39 -0.54
CA GLY A 55 9.24 -15.59 -1.43
C GLY A 55 9.08 -14.96 -2.82
N TRP A 56 7.88 -14.52 -3.21
CA TRP A 56 7.61 -13.90 -4.52
C TRP A 56 7.75 -12.36 -4.50
N GLY A 57 8.67 -11.83 -3.69
CA GLY A 57 8.94 -10.38 -3.64
C GLY A 57 7.95 -9.55 -2.82
N THR A 58 7.13 -10.15 -1.95
CA THR A 58 6.11 -9.45 -1.15
C THR A 58 6.66 -8.31 -0.28
N GLY A 59 7.92 -8.40 0.15
CA GLY A 59 8.59 -7.33 0.89
C GLY A 59 8.79 -6.08 0.03
N GLY A 60 9.29 -6.25 -1.20
CA GLY A 60 9.48 -5.14 -2.15
C GLY A 60 8.15 -4.50 -2.54
N ILE A 61 7.12 -5.32 -2.78
CA ILE A 61 5.77 -4.83 -3.09
C ILE A 61 5.20 -3.99 -1.95
N GLN A 62 5.39 -4.41 -0.69
CA GLN A 62 4.93 -3.63 0.46
C GLN A 62 5.69 -2.31 0.63
N VAL A 63 6.98 -2.27 0.30
CA VAL A 63 7.77 -1.03 0.26
C VAL A 63 7.23 -0.11 -0.83
N THR A 64 7.04 -0.59 -2.06
CA THR A 64 6.47 0.17 -3.17
C THR A 64 5.08 0.71 -2.81
N ALA A 65 4.20 -0.13 -2.29
CA ALA A 65 2.84 0.24 -1.88
C ALA A 65 2.81 1.29 -0.75
N ALA A 66 3.86 1.35 0.07
CA ALA A 66 3.97 2.34 1.13
C ALA A 66 4.45 3.71 0.65
N ILE A 67 5.11 3.81 -0.51
CA ILE A 67 5.73 5.05 -0.99
C ILE A 67 5.14 5.59 -2.30
N ILE A 68 4.54 4.74 -3.14
CA ILE A 68 4.01 5.14 -4.44
C ILE A 68 2.88 6.17 -4.30
N GLY A 69 2.89 7.17 -5.18
CA GLY A 69 1.86 8.20 -5.34
C GLY A 69 1.19 8.17 -6.72
N PRO A 70 0.07 8.90 -6.89
CA PRO A 70 -0.72 8.90 -8.13
C PRO A 70 0.04 9.42 -9.36
N ASP A 71 1.07 10.24 -9.16
CA ASP A 71 1.87 10.86 -10.22
C ASP A 71 3.17 10.09 -10.52
N ASP A 72 3.43 8.99 -9.81
CA ASP A 72 4.64 8.19 -10.02
C ASP A 72 4.53 7.34 -11.28
N THR A 73 5.66 7.18 -11.97
CA THR A 73 5.81 6.17 -13.04
C THR A 73 6.56 4.96 -12.48
N LEU A 74 5.85 3.86 -12.26
CA LEU A 74 6.46 2.59 -11.86
C LEU A 74 7.10 1.89 -13.09
N LYS A 75 8.34 1.44 -12.94
CA LYS A 75 9.08 0.69 -13.97
C LYS A 75 8.74 -0.80 -13.96
#